data_AF-A0A2Z6D407-F1
#
_entry.id   AF-A0A2Z6D407-F1
#
_cell.length_a   1.000
_cell.length_b   1.000
_cell.length_c   1.000
_cell.angle_alpha   90.00
_cell.angle_beta   90.00
_cell.angle_gamma   90.00
#
_symmetry.space_group_name_H-M   'P 1'
#
loop_
_entity.id
_entity.type
_entity.pdbx_description
1 polymer ?
#
loop_
_entity_poly.entity_id
_entity_poly.type
_entity_poly.pdbx_seq_one_letter_code
_entity_poly.pdbx_strand_id
1 'polypeptide(L)'
;MFCRLYDATTKVRIRKEWNPNSDWASIIAEIQSRLGTSSSLHLTPEQPPHPQDLRVKQIRTLLNYPLDLVREYLQFQDVDRPSLLPVNKIDSLVKAMCLAWAVDKFENPNDAESSYQKQVLDAIASGADEVAAIRSWMQQLTTVNAGVA
;
A
#
# COMPACT_ATOMS: atom_id res chain seq x y z
N MET A 1 8.40 -27.33 -15.97
CA MET A 1 9.81 -27.33 -15.50
C MET A 1 9.86 -28.22 -14.26
N PHE A 2 10.45 -29.42 -14.32
CA PHE A 2 10.49 -30.34 -13.18
C PHE A 2 11.89 -30.31 -12.55
N CYS A 3 11.99 -29.80 -11.32
CA CYS A 3 13.25 -29.77 -10.58
C CYS A 3 13.67 -31.19 -10.21
N ARG A 4 14.89 -31.59 -10.59
CA ARG A 4 15.48 -32.87 -10.19
C ARG A 4 16.09 -32.70 -8.80
N LEU A 5 15.45 -33.24 -7.78
CA LEU A 5 15.95 -33.22 -6.40
C LEU A 5 16.89 -34.41 -6.18
N TYR A 6 18.06 -34.15 -5.61
CA TYR A 6 19.08 -35.14 -5.27
C TYR A 6 19.35 -35.10 -3.78
N ASP A 7 19.57 -36.28 -3.19
CA ASP A 7 19.99 -36.40 -1.80
C ASP A 7 21.44 -35.87 -1.67
N ALA A 8 21.68 -35.01 -0.68
CA ALA A 8 22.97 -34.33 -0.53
C ALA A 8 24.10 -35.28 -0.11
N THR A 9 23.79 -36.34 0.62
CA THR A 9 24.77 -37.27 1.19
C THR A 9 25.03 -38.43 0.25
N THR A 10 23.97 -39.00 -0.33
CA THR A 10 24.11 -40.19 -1.20
C THR A 10 24.26 -39.84 -2.68
N LYS A 11 23.98 -38.58 -3.07
CA LYS A 11 23.96 -38.10 -4.47
C LYS A 11 23.01 -38.89 -5.37
N VAL A 12 22.15 -39.73 -4.80
CA VAL A 12 21.14 -40.47 -5.54
C VAL A 12 19.98 -39.54 -5.87
N ARG A 13 19.45 -39.68 -7.09
CA ARG A 13 18.25 -38.96 -7.49
C ARG A 13 17.08 -39.42 -6.63
N ILE A 14 16.50 -38.51 -5.87
CA ILE A 14 15.32 -38.81 -5.05
C ILE A 14 14.15 -38.95 -6.02
N ARG A 15 13.78 -40.20 -6.32
CA ARG A 15 12.52 -40.53 -6.99
C ARG A 15 11.49 -40.80 -5.90
N LYS A 16 10.90 -39.74 -5.37
CA LYS A 16 9.73 -39.89 -4.49
C LYS A 16 8.50 -39.95 -5.38
N GLU A 17 7.86 -41.11 -5.46
CA GLU A 17 6.62 -41.26 -6.21
C GLU A 17 5.56 -40.32 -5.61
N TRP A 18 5.01 -39.45 -6.45
CA TRP A 18 3.89 -38.61 -6.08
C TRP A 18 2.66 -39.53 -5.96
N ASN A 19 2.22 -39.81 -4.74
CA ASN A 19 1.02 -40.59 -4.53
C ASN A 19 -0.20 -39.63 -4.55
N PRO A 20 -1.06 -39.70 -5.60
CA PRO A 20 -2.21 -38.80 -5.72
C PRO A 20 -3.28 -39.03 -4.65
N ASN A 21 -3.24 -40.18 -3.97
CA ASN A 21 -4.14 -40.52 -2.87
C ASN A 21 -3.51 -40.28 -1.49
N SER A 22 -2.34 -39.63 -1.43
CA SER A 22 -1.76 -39.25 -0.15
C SER A 22 -2.64 -38.23 0.56
N ASP A 23 -2.92 -38.49 1.83
CA ASP A 23 -3.55 -37.52 2.71
C ASP A 23 -2.53 -36.43 3.09
N TRP A 24 -2.37 -35.49 2.18
CA TRP A 24 -1.45 -34.36 2.33
C TRP A 24 -1.73 -33.55 3.59
N ALA A 25 -2.99 -33.49 4.05
CA ALA A 25 -3.35 -32.75 5.25
C ALA A 25 -2.71 -33.36 6.50
N SER A 26 -2.80 -34.69 6.65
CA SER A 26 -2.19 -35.40 7.77
C SER A 26 -0.66 -35.36 7.73
N ILE A 27 -0.06 -35.50 6.55
CA ILE A 27 1.40 -35.42 6.38
C ILE A 27 1.92 -34.02 6.76
N ILE A 28 1.22 -32.96 6.34
CA ILE A 28 1.59 -31.58 6.68
C ILE A 28 1.43 -31.33 8.18
N ALA A 29 0.32 -31.77 8.78
CA ALA A 29 0.08 -31.62 10.21
C ALA A 29 1.14 -32.34 11.06
N GLU A 30 1.53 -33.55 10.65
CA GLU A 30 2.58 -34.33 11.31
C GLU A 30 3.95 -33.65 11.20
N ILE A 31 4.31 -33.14 10.03
CA ILE A 31 5.55 -32.39 9.82
C ILE A 31 5.57 -31.11 10.67
N GLN A 32 4.46 -30.37 10.71
CA GLN A 32 4.33 -29.16 11.53
C GLN A 32 4.43 -29.47 13.03
N SER A 33 3.86 -30.60 13.48
CA SER A 33 3.95 -31.06 14.87
C SER A 33 5.39 -31.46 15.25
N ARG A 34 6.12 -32.13 14.35
CA ARG A 34 7.51 -32.56 14.57
C ARG A 34 8.52 -31.42 14.49
N LEU A 35 8.23 -30.37 13.72
CA LEU A 35 9.13 -29.23 13.50
C LEU A 35 9.10 -28.16 14.60
N GLY A 36 8.34 -28.37 15.68
CA GLY A 36 8.44 -27.64 16.96
C GLY A 36 9.14 -26.28 16.89
N THR A 37 8.50 -25.30 16.24
CA THR A 37 8.87 -23.86 16.23
C THR A 37 10.35 -23.52 16.08
N SER A 38 10.82 -23.29 14.85
CA SER A 38 11.76 -22.19 14.52
C SER A 38 11.90 -22.01 13.01
N SER A 39 11.07 -21.10 12.50
CA SER A 39 11.26 -20.19 11.36
C SER A 39 9.87 -19.90 10.82
N SER A 40 9.28 -18.84 11.36
CA SER A 40 8.08 -18.20 10.85
C SER A 40 8.30 -17.82 9.38
N LEU A 41 7.98 -18.73 8.46
CA LEU A 41 7.32 -18.30 7.24
C LEU A 41 6.03 -17.64 7.72
N HIS A 42 6.14 -16.32 7.81
CA HIS A 42 5.15 -15.37 8.24
C HIS A 42 3.92 -15.47 7.31
N LEU A 43 3.13 -16.54 7.47
CA LEU A 43 1.69 -16.41 7.42
C LEU A 43 1.35 -15.58 8.66
N THR A 44 1.58 -14.27 8.56
CA THR A 44 1.06 -13.33 9.55
C THR A 44 -0.42 -13.66 9.68
N PRO A 45 -0.98 -13.81 10.90
CA PRO A 45 -2.37 -13.43 11.08
C PRO A 45 -2.49 -12.07 10.38
N GLU A 46 -3.45 -11.84 9.49
CA GLU A 46 -3.68 -10.50 8.94
C GLU A 46 -3.77 -9.54 10.13
N GLN A 47 -2.66 -8.89 10.47
CA GLN A 47 -2.69 -7.76 11.38
C GLN A 47 -3.61 -6.79 10.66
N PRO A 48 -4.65 -6.28 11.34
CA PRO A 48 -5.53 -5.31 10.72
C PRO A 48 -4.65 -4.26 10.04
N PRO A 49 -4.86 -3.98 8.74
CA PRO A 49 -3.98 -3.11 7.98
C PRO A 49 -3.81 -1.80 8.75
N HIS A 50 -2.56 -1.39 8.93
CA HIS A 50 -2.26 -0.23 9.76
C HIS A 50 -3.05 0.98 9.22
N PRO A 51 -3.70 1.79 10.08
CA PRO A 51 -4.56 2.88 9.62
C PRO A 51 -3.89 3.84 8.64
N GLN A 52 -2.59 4.09 8.81
CA GLN A 52 -1.82 4.93 7.89
C GLN A 52 -1.58 4.27 6.51
N ASP A 53 -1.34 2.96 6.48
CA ASP A 53 -1.16 2.24 5.22
C ASP A 53 -2.46 2.25 4.42
N LEU A 54 -3.60 2.07 5.12
CA LEU A 54 -4.92 2.17 4.52
C LEU A 54 -5.20 3.58 3.99
N ARG A 55 -4.90 4.61 4.78
CA ARG A 55 -5.05 6.03 4.40
C ARG A 55 -4.28 6.35 3.12
N VAL A 56 -2.97 6.06 3.08
CA VAL A 56 -2.13 6.30 1.89
C VAL A 56 -2.65 5.52 0.69
N LYS A 57 -3.06 4.26 0.88
CA LYS A 57 -3.62 3.43 -0.19
C LYS A 57 -4.92 4.01 -0.75
N GLN A 58 -5.84 4.47 0.10
CA GLN A 58 -7.12 5.06 -0.31
C GLN A 58 -6.90 6.34 -1.11
N ILE A 59 -6.06 7.25 -0.61
CA ILE A 59 -5.80 8.54 -1.26
C ILE A 59 -5.04 8.34 -2.58
N ARG A 60 -4.05 7.43 -2.60
CA ARG A 60 -3.34 7.07 -3.84
C ARG A 60 -4.29 6.57 -4.92
N THR A 61 -5.23 5.72 -4.52
CA THR A 61 -6.23 5.15 -5.45
C THR A 61 -7.19 6.23 -5.93
N LEU A 62 -7.63 7.14 -5.04
CA LEU A 62 -8.52 8.25 -5.39
C LEU A 62 -7.89 9.19 -6.43
N LEU A 63 -6.62 9.54 -6.24
CA LEU A 63 -5.89 10.47 -7.11
C LEU A 63 -5.29 9.81 -8.35
N ASN A 64 -5.42 8.48 -8.47
CA ASN A 64 -4.69 7.66 -9.44
C ASN A 64 -3.17 7.95 -9.44
N TYR A 65 -2.61 8.15 -8.24
CA TYR A 65 -1.22 8.55 -8.06
C TYR A 65 -0.25 7.36 -8.26
N PRO A 66 0.89 7.55 -8.96
CA PRO A 66 1.84 6.48 -9.23
C PRO A 66 2.37 5.84 -7.94
N LEU A 67 2.40 4.50 -7.89
CA LEU A 67 2.95 3.77 -6.73
C LEU A 67 4.46 4.00 -6.57
N ASP A 68 5.18 4.18 -7.67
CA ASP A 68 6.62 4.35 -7.66
C ASP A 68 7.03 5.64 -6.94
N LEU A 69 6.29 6.74 -7.13
CA LEU A 69 6.53 8.00 -6.41
C LEU A 69 6.29 7.88 -4.89
N VAL A 70 5.31 7.07 -4.47
CA VAL A 70 5.13 6.76 -3.04
C VAL A 70 6.30 5.96 -2.52
N ARG A 71 6.79 4.97 -3.28
CA ARG A 71 7.95 4.16 -2.91
C ARG A 71 9.22 5.01 -2.80
N GLU A 72 9.45 5.90 -3.76
CA GLU A 72 10.58 6.83 -3.75
C GLU A 72 10.53 7.76 -2.53
N TYR A 73 9.35 8.30 -2.19
CA TYR A 73 9.20 9.11 -0.98
C TYR A 73 9.54 8.33 0.29
N LEU A 74 9.08 7.09 0.40
CA LEU A 74 9.39 6.22 1.55
C LEU A 74 10.89 5.90 1.63
N GLN A 75 11.53 5.60 0.49
CA GLN A 75 12.98 5.39 0.40
C GLN A 75 13.76 6.64 0.80
N PHE A 76 13.31 7.83 0.42
CA PHE A 76 13.91 9.10 0.84
C PHE A 76 13.78 9.34 2.36
N GLN A 77 12.79 8.72 3.02
CA GLN A 77 12.65 8.71 4.48
C GLN A 77 13.33 7.51 5.16
N ASP A 78 14.06 6.67 4.43
CA ASP A 78 14.73 5.46 4.92
C ASP A 78 13.77 4.45 5.58
N VAL A 79 12.56 4.30 5.00
CA VAL A 79 11.53 3.35 5.49
C VAL A 79 10.90 2.56 4.36
N ASP A 80 10.39 1.36 4.67
CA ASP A 80 9.76 0.47 3.69
C ASP A 80 8.23 0.61 3.58
N ARG A 81 7.58 1.23 4.58
CA ARG A 81 6.12 1.33 4.64
C ARG A 81 5.63 2.59 5.35
N PRO A 82 4.45 3.13 4.99
CA PRO A 82 3.89 4.33 5.61
C PRO A 82 3.73 4.22 7.12
N SER A 83 3.34 3.04 7.65
CA SER A 83 3.16 2.81 9.09
C SER A 83 4.38 3.09 9.96
N LEU A 84 5.58 3.14 9.38
CA LEU A 84 6.83 3.45 10.07
C LEU A 84 7.08 4.96 10.19
N LEU A 85 6.28 5.77 9.47
CA LEU A 85 6.42 7.22 9.49
C LEU A 85 5.56 7.85 10.58
N PRO A 86 6.04 8.94 11.18
CA PRO A 86 5.21 9.77 12.04
C PRO A 86 4.09 10.42 11.21
N VAL A 87 2.95 10.69 11.86
CA VAL A 87 1.71 11.15 11.21
C VAL A 87 1.94 12.42 10.37
N ASN A 88 2.75 13.36 10.86
CA ASN A 88 3.09 14.59 10.14
C ASN A 88 3.78 14.34 8.78
N LYS A 89 4.57 13.27 8.66
CA LYS A 89 5.23 12.87 7.40
C LYS A 89 4.24 12.23 6.43
N ILE A 90 3.22 11.54 6.95
CA ILE A 90 2.10 11.04 6.16
C ILE A 90 1.23 12.21 5.68
N ASP A 91 0.92 13.19 6.53
CA ASP A 91 0.19 14.39 6.15
C ASP A 91 0.92 15.15 5.03
N SER A 92 2.25 15.22 5.12
CA SER A 92 3.10 15.82 4.09
C SER A 92 3.04 15.04 2.77
N LEU A 93 3.07 13.71 2.82
CA LEU A 93 2.92 12.85 1.65
C LEU A 93 1.54 13.02 0.99
N VAL A 94 0.48 12.99 1.79
CA VAL A 94 -0.90 13.19 1.32
C VAL A 94 -1.04 14.56 0.65
N LYS A 95 -0.53 15.62 1.28
CA LYS A 95 -0.50 16.96 0.69
C LYS A 95 0.25 16.96 -0.64
N ALA A 96 1.45 16.38 -0.69
CA ALA A 96 2.23 16.31 -1.92
C ALA A 96 1.49 15.58 -3.05
N MET A 97 0.81 14.48 -2.75
CA MET A 97 0.00 13.74 -3.74
C MET A 97 -1.18 14.59 -4.26
N CYS A 98 -1.88 15.28 -3.38
CA CYS A 98 -2.99 16.17 -3.73
C CYS A 98 -2.53 17.34 -4.60
N LEU A 99 -1.39 17.96 -4.28
CA LEU A 99 -0.84 19.07 -5.06
C LEU A 99 -0.32 18.61 -6.41
N ALA A 100 0.33 17.44 -6.47
CA ALA A 100 0.77 16.85 -7.74
C ALA A 100 -0.42 16.52 -8.65
N TRP A 101 -1.55 16.08 -8.09
CA TRP A 101 -2.78 15.88 -8.86
C TRP A 101 -3.39 17.20 -9.35
N ALA A 102 -3.33 18.27 -8.56
CA ALA A 102 -3.93 19.56 -8.90
C ALA A 102 -3.03 20.45 -9.77
N VAL A 103 -1.77 20.07 -10.00
CA VAL A 103 -0.78 20.93 -10.69
C VAL A 103 -1.22 21.34 -12.09
N ASP A 104 -1.98 20.50 -12.78
CA ASP A 104 -2.48 20.76 -14.13
C ASP A 104 -3.85 21.46 -14.13
N LYS A 105 -4.42 21.75 -12.96
CA LYS A 105 -5.73 22.40 -12.79
C LYS A 105 -5.62 23.89 -12.45
N PHE A 106 -4.43 24.37 -12.10
CA PHE A 106 -4.16 25.75 -11.74
C PHE A 106 -3.01 26.31 -12.57
N GLU A 107 -3.07 27.60 -12.89
CA GLU A 107 -1.97 28.28 -13.58
C GLU A 107 -0.76 28.48 -12.67
N ASN A 108 -0.98 28.73 -11.37
CA ASN A 108 0.10 28.90 -10.39
C ASN A 108 0.08 27.80 -9.31
N PRO A 109 1.25 27.25 -8.94
CA PRO A 109 1.35 26.28 -7.85
C PRO A 109 0.82 26.79 -6.50
N ASN A 110 1.00 28.09 -6.23
CA ASN A 110 0.54 28.71 -4.98
C ASN A 110 -0.99 28.72 -4.85
N ASP A 111 -1.71 28.78 -5.97
CA ASP A 111 -3.17 28.77 -5.99
C ASP A 111 -3.70 27.38 -5.64
N ALA A 112 -3.03 26.33 -6.13
CA ALA A 112 -3.34 24.94 -5.79
C ALA A 112 -3.15 24.69 -4.28
N GLU A 113 -2.06 25.18 -3.70
CA GLU A 113 -1.80 25.04 -2.26
C GLU A 113 -2.82 25.81 -1.41
N SER A 114 -3.13 27.04 -1.78
CA SER A 114 -4.13 27.85 -1.09
C SER A 114 -5.53 27.22 -1.17
N SER A 115 -5.88 26.65 -2.32
CA SER A 115 -7.14 25.95 -2.52
C SER A 115 -7.23 24.67 -1.69
N TYR A 116 -6.16 23.86 -1.67
CA TYR A 116 -6.08 22.67 -0.83
C TYR A 116 -6.26 23.02 0.65
N GLN A 117 -5.57 24.06 1.14
CA GLN A 117 -5.67 24.50 2.52
C GLN A 117 -7.13 24.90 2.86
N LYS A 118 -7.74 25.76 2.04
CA LYS A 118 -9.07 26.30 2.29
C LYS A 118 -10.21 25.29 2.13
N GLN A 119 -10.07 24.32 1.24
CA GLN A 119 -11.16 23.38 0.96
C GLN A 119 -10.99 22.05 1.66
N VAL A 120 -9.79 21.47 1.63
CA VAL A 120 -9.55 20.15 2.19
C VAL A 120 -9.29 20.25 3.69
N LEU A 121 -8.37 21.11 4.12
CA LEU A 121 -7.99 21.16 5.54
C LEU A 121 -9.08 21.81 6.41
N ASP A 122 -9.77 22.85 5.93
CA ASP A 122 -10.89 23.45 6.68
C ASP A 122 -12.08 22.48 6.81
N ALA A 123 -12.35 21.67 5.78
CA ALA A 123 -13.40 20.64 5.84
C ALA A 123 -13.04 19.53 6.85
N ILE A 124 -11.78 19.09 6.86
CA ILE A 124 -11.29 18.12 7.83
C ILE A 124 -11.35 18.69 9.26
N ALA A 125 -10.95 19.95 9.44
CA ALA A 125 -11.06 20.64 10.73
C ALA A 125 -12.51 20.79 11.21
N SER A 126 -13.46 20.87 10.27
CA SER A 126 -14.90 20.87 10.53
C SER A 126 -15.48 19.48 10.80
N GLY A 127 -14.67 18.42 10.76
CA GLY A 127 -15.06 17.05 11.06
C GLY A 127 -15.43 16.20 9.84
N ALA A 128 -15.15 16.67 8.62
CA ALA A 128 -15.35 15.87 7.41
C ALA A 128 -14.30 14.74 7.30
N ASP A 129 -14.71 13.61 6.73
CA ASP A 129 -13.77 12.55 6.34
C ASP A 129 -12.77 13.06 5.29
N GLU A 130 -11.50 12.73 5.46
CA GLU A 130 -10.42 13.22 4.59
C GLU A 130 -10.60 12.81 3.13
N VAL A 131 -10.99 11.56 2.88
CA VAL A 131 -11.20 11.05 1.51
C VAL A 131 -12.40 11.75 0.88
N ALA A 132 -13.47 11.99 1.64
CA ALA A 132 -14.64 12.74 1.20
C ALA A 132 -14.32 14.23 0.91
N ALA A 133 -13.50 14.87 1.76
CA ALA A 133 -13.06 16.25 1.58
C ALA A 133 -12.21 16.40 0.30
N ILE A 134 -11.22 15.52 0.12
CA ILE A 134 -10.37 15.51 -1.09
C ILE A 134 -11.22 15.27 -2.34
N ARG A 135 -12.12 14.28 -2.31
CA ARG A 135 -13.01 14.00 -3.46
C ARG A 135 -13.89 15.19 -3.82
N SER A 136 -14.46 15.85 -2.81
CA SER A 136 -15.31 17.03 -3.04
C SER A 136 -14.52 18.17 -3.65
N TRP A 137 -13.30 18.42 -3.16
CA TRP A 137 -12.38 19.41 -3.74
C TRP A 137 -12.03 19.08 -5.20
N MET A 138 -11.69 17.82 -5.50
CA MET A 138 -11.40 17.39 -6.87
C MET A 138 -12.58 17.64 -7.82
N GLN A 139 -13.81 17.33 -7.38
CA GLN A 139 -15.03 17.54 -8.17
C GLN A 139 -15.31 19.01 -8.46
N GLN A 140 -15.02 19.90 -7.50
CA GLN A 140 -15.14 21.33 -7.72
C GLN A 140 -14.15 21.82 -8.78
N LEU A 141 -12.89 21.36 -8.73
CA LEU A 141 -11.87 21.76 -9.70
C LEU A 141 -12.15 21.25 -11.10
N THR A 142 -12.68 20.03 -11.24
CA THR A 142 -13.09 19.52 -12.55
C THR A 142 -14.29 20.26 -13.11
N THR A 143 -15.25 20.66 -12.26
CA THR A 143 -16.44 21.43 -12.69
C THR A 143 -16.08 22.84 -13.11
N VAL A 144 -15.21 23.52 -12.33
CA VAL A 144 -14.73 24.87 -12.65
C VAL A 144 -14.04 24.85 -14.00
N ASN A 145 -13.12 23.91 -14.24
CA ASN A 145 -12.39 23.83 -15.51
C ASN A 145 -13.27 23.40 -16.69
N ALA A 146 -14.33 22.62 -16.46
CA ALA A 146 -15.31 22.28 -17.50
C ALA A 146 -16.21 23.47 -17.89
N GLY A 147 -16.40 24.45 -17.00
CA GLY A 147 -17.18 25.66 -17.28
C GLY A 147 -16.44 26.76 -18.03
N VAL A 148 -15.13 26.60 -18.28
CA VAL A 148 -14.29 27.54 -19.05
C VAL A 148 -13.97 27.01 -20.46
N ALA A 149 -14.64 25.94 -20.90
CA ALA A 149 -14.47 25.32 -22.22
C ALA A 149 -15.44 25.87 -23.27
#